data_AF-A0A7W9Z683-F1
#
_entry.id   AF-A0A7W9Z683-F1
#
_cell.length_a   1.000
_cell.length_b   1.000
_cell.length_c   1.000
_cell.angle_alpha   90.00
_cell.angle_beta   90.00
_cell.angle_gamma   90.00
#
_symmetry.space_group_name_H-M   'P 1'
#
loop_
_entity.id
_entity.type
_entity.pdbx_description
1 polymer ?
#
loop_
_entity_poly.entity_id
_entity_poly.type
_entity_poly.pdbx_seq_one_letter_code
_entity_poly.pdbx_strand_id
1 'polypeptide(L)'
;MNSRRGISAIEIIVLILVLAVVVVIAIPAWRSHRARDRIADAFKVTDAAKLVVMEAATVHGGLAHIKAGELSYSPAAAAGQYVAHVTIADDGRITMSTRDTGATPDPVLVLTPSEDSAGNNAAPISWICNVVVGDPDLFPANCRTAEPAKKTPTSAPSDAATAAAMPPAHTS
;
A
#
# COMPACT_ATOMS: atom_id res chain seq x y z
N MET A 1 25.26 38.96 51.44
CA MET A 1 24.47 37.88 52.08
C MET A 1 23.68 37.21 50.97
N ASN A 2 24.16 36.06 50.52
CA ASN A 2 23.76 35.48 49.25
C ASN A 2 22.55 34.58 49.49
N SER A 3 21.36 35.15 49.41
CA SER A 3 20.11 34.41 49.60
C SER A 3 19.84 33.56 48.36
N ARG A 4 20.28 32.29 48.40
CA ARG A 4 19.86 31.31 47.40
C ARG A 4 18.45 30.88 47.75
N ARG A 5 17.45 31.46 47.07
CA ARG A 5 16.10 30.88 46.99
C ARG A 5 16.23 29.55 46.26
N GLY A 6 16.21 28.46 47.01
CA GLY A 6 16.10 27.11 46.44
C GLY A 6 14.70 26.92 45.86
N ILE A 7 14.63 26.33 44.66
CA ILE A 7 13.38 25.85 44.06
C ILE A 7 12.70 24.91 45.07
N SER A 8 11.39 25.06 45.25
CA SER A 8 10.65 24.23 46.22
C SER A 8 10.57 22.79 45.75
N ALA A 9 10.70 21.82 46.66
CA ALA A 9 10.53 20.40 46.32
C ALA A 9 9.15 20.11 45.71
N ILE A 10 8.12 20.86 46.12
CA ILE A 10 6.77 20.72 45.54
C ILE A 10 6.69 21.20 44.09
N GLU A 11 7.49 22.21 43.74
CA GLU A 11 7.54 22.77 42.39
C GLU A 11 8.14 21.73 41.42
N ILE A 12 9.18 21.03 41.87
CA ILE A 12 9.79 19.94 41.09
C ILE A 12 8.82 18.78 40.90
N ILE A 13 8.04 18.40 41.94
CA ILE A 13 7.07 17.30 41.83
C ILE A 13 5.97 17.64 40.83
N VAL A 14 5.37 18.83 40.92
CA VAL A 14 4.32 19.26 39.98
C VAL A 14 4.85 19.32 38.55
N LEU A 15 6.08 19.83 38.36
CA LEU A 15 6.73 19.85 37.05
C LEU A 15 6.92 18.44 36.47
N ILE A 16 7.37 17.48 37.27
CA ILE A 16 7.53 16.08 36.83
C ILE A 16 6.19 15.49 36.40
N LEU A 17 5.11 15.75 37.15
CA LEU A 17 3.77 15.25 36.81
C LEU A 17 3.28 15.80 35.46
N VAL A 18 3.46 17.09 35.21
CA VAL A 18 3.09 17.70 33.92
C VAL A 18 3.93 17.11 32.79
N LEU A 19 5.25 16.98 32.98
CA LEU A 19 6.14 16.37 31.99
C LEU A 19 5.78 14.92 31.69
N ALA A 20 5.39 14.14 32.70
CA ALA A 20 4.96 12.75 32.51
C ALA A 20 3.76 12.65 31.56
N VAL A 21 2.74 13.49 31.74
CA VAL A 21 1.56 13.51 30.86
C VAL A 21 1.93 13.92 29.44
N VAL A 22 2.77 14.95 29.28
CA VAL A 22 3.22 15.41 27.95
C VAL A 22 3.96 14.30 27.21
N VAL A 23 4.87 13.60 27.89
CA VAL A 23 5.69 12.53 27.30
C VAL A 23 4.84 11.35 26.83
N VAL A 24 3.79 11.00 27.58
CA VAL A 24 2.87 9.91 27.21
C VAL A 24 2.18 10.17 25.87
N ILE A 25 1.84 11.43 25.56
CA ILE A 25 1.18 11.80 24.30
C ILE A 25 2.20 12.03 23.18
N ALA A 26 3.37 12.60 23.50
CA ALA A 26 4.38 12.95 22.51
C ALA A 26 5.08 11.72 21.89
N ILE A 27 5.39 10.70 22.70
CA ILE A 27 6.14 9.52 22.21
C ILE A 27 5.40 8.76 21.10
N PRO A 28 4.10 8.41 21.24
CA PRO A 28 3.36 7.71 20.18
C PRO A 28 3.34 8.49 18.87
N ALA A 29 3.09 9.80 18.95
CA ALA A 29 3.08 10.67 17.77
C ALA A 29 4.45 10.68 17.08
N TRP A 30 5.54 10.89 17.83
CA TRP A 30 6.90 10.93 17.28
C TRP A 30 7.34 9.62 16.62
N ARG A 31 6.89 8.47 17.13
CA ARG A 31 7.15 7.18 16.49
C ARG A 31 6.46 7.06 15.13
N SER A 32 5.19 7.47 15.04
CA SER A 32 4.44 7.44 13.79
C SER A 32 4.99 8.39 12.72
N HIS A 33 5.46 9.59 13.13
CA HIS A 33 6.09 10.54 12.20
C HIS A 33 7.40 9.98 11.63
N ARG A 34 8.27 9.43 12.48
CA ARG A 34 9.52 8.82 12.00
C ARG A 34 9.26 7.61 11.10
N ALA A 35 8.26 6.79 11.42
CA ALA A 35 7.87 5.67 10.57
C ALA A 35 7.39 6.16 9.19
N ARG A 36 6.53 7.19 9.14
CA ARG A 36 6.09 7.83 7.90
C ARG A 36 7.25 8.33 7.04
N ASP A 37 8.22 9.01 7.64
CA ASP A 37 9.37 9.55 6.91
C ASP A 37 10.23 8.43 6.30
N ARG A 38 10.48 7.37 7.07
CA ARG A 38 11.25 6.20 6.62
C ARG A 38 10.51 5.42 5.54
N ILE A 39 9.20 5.26 5.68
CA ILE A 39 8.34 4.62 4.68
C ILE A 39 8.28 5.47 3.40
N ALA A 40 8.19 6.80 3.51
CA ALA A 40 8.23 7.69 2.36
C ALA A 40 9.57 7.61 1.62
N ASP A 41 10.68 7.45 2.34
CA ASP A 41 11.99 7.25 1.74
C ASP A 41 12.10 5.89 1.03
N ALA A 42 11.63 4.82 1.68
CA ALA A 42 11.52 3.49 1.08
C ALA A 42 10.65 3.51 -0.20
N PHE A 43 9.54 4.24 -0.18
CA PHE A 43 8.58 4.31 -1.28
C PHE A 43 9.18 4.89 -2.57
N LYS A 44 10.18 5.78 -2.48
CA LYS A 44 10.84 6.37 -3.66
C LYS A 44 11.49 5.31 -4.56
N VAL A 45 11.92 4.19 -4.00
CA VAL A 45 12.50 3.07 -4.76
C VAL A 45 11.48 2.47 -5.73
N THR A 46 10.19 2.58 -5.44
CA THR A 46 9.13 2.07 -6.31
C THR A 46 9.04 2.83 -7.63
N ASP A 47 9.50 4.08 -7.71
CA ASP A 47 9.41 4.86 -8.95
C ASP A 47 10.35 4.32 -10.04
N ALA A 48 11.51 3.80 -9.65
CA ALA A 48 12.39 3.08 -10.58
C ALA A 48 11.74 1.78 -11.08
N ALA A 49 11.06 1.04 -10.20
CA ALA A 49 10.32 -0.17 -10.58
C ALA A 49 9.15 0.14 -11.52
N LYS A 50 8.41 1.22 -11.27
CA LYS A 50 7.35 1.70 -12.18
C LYS A 50 7.92 2.02 -13.56
N LEU A 51 9.06 2.71 -13.63
CA LEU A 51 9.70 3.04 -14.90
C LEU A 51 10.06 1.79 -15.71
N VAL A 52 10.60 0.76 -15.05
CA VAL A 52 10.90 -0.53 -15.72
C VAL A 52 9.63 -1.19 -16.26
N VAL A 53 8.52 -1.16 -15.51
CA VAL A 53 7.23 -1.68 -15.97
C VAL A 53 6.69 -0.87 -17.15
N MET A 54 6.81 0.46 -17.12
CA MET A 54 6.39 1.33 -18.23
C MET A 54 7.15 1.04 -19.52
N GLU A 55 8.47 0.89 -19.40
CA GLU A 55 9.34 0.55 -20.54
C GLU A 55 8.98 -0.82 -21.10
N ALA A 56 8.84 -1.83 -20.22
CA ALA A 56 8.43 -3.17 -20.62
C ALA A 56 7.05 -3.18 -21.29
N ALA A 57 6.06 -2.49 -20.73
CA ALA A 57 4.74 -2.37 -21.36
C ALA A 57 4.84 -1.76 -22.76
N THR A 58 5.70 -0.76 -22.94
CA THR A 58 5.91 -0.10 -24.24
C THR A 58 6.58 -1.04 -25.25
N VAL A 59 7.60 -1.78 -24.82
CA VAL A 59 8.36 -2.72 -25.67
C VAL A 59 7.54 -3.94 -26.05
N HIS A 60 6.79 -4.50 -25.10
CA HIS A 60 6.02 -5.72 -25.27
C HIS A 60 4.58 -5.49 -25.76
N GLY A 61 4.15 -4.24 -25.88
CA GLY A 61 2.84 -3.87 -26.43
C GLY A 61 1.68 -4.03 -25.45
N GLY A 62 1.93 -3.87 -24.15
CA GLY A 62 0.92 -3.86 -23.10
C GLY A 62 1.37 -4.58 -21.82
N LEU A 63 0.65 -4.33 -20.72
CA LEU A 63 0.92 -4.93 -19.41
C LEU A 63 0.77 -6.45 -19.44
N ALA A 64 -0.25 -6.97 -20.15
CA ALA A 64 -0.54 -8.42 -20.24
C ALA A 64 0.60 -9.25 -20.88
N HIS A 65 1.55 -8.59 -21.54
CA HIS A 65 2.70 -9.22 -22.20
C HIS A 65 3.98 -9.17 -21.34
N ILE A 66 3.94 -8.54 -20.17
CA ILE A 66 5.09 -8.45 -19.27
C ILE A 66 5.29 -9.78 -18.54
N LYS A 67 6.51 -10.33 -18.67
CA LYS A 67 6.99 -11.48 -17.90
C LYS A 67 8.10 -11.07 -16.95
N ALA A 68 7.98 -11.46 -15.68
CA ALA A 68 8.92 -11.07 -14.63
C ALA A 68 10.38 -11.43 -14.96
N GLY A 69 10.61 -12.56 -15.64
CA GLY A 69 11.95 -13.04 -16.01
C GLY A 69 12.63 -12.27 -17.15
N GLU A 70 11.89 -11.42 -17.87
CA GLU A 70 12.41 -10.65 -19.02
C GLU A 70 12.77 -9.20 -18.61
N LEU A 71 12.40 -8.80 -17.39
CA LEU A 71 12.67 -7.47 -16.87
C LEU A 71 14.13 -7.33 -16.45
N SER A 72 14.78 -6.26 -16.92
CA SER A 72 16.11 -5.84 -16.44
C SER A 72 16.01 -5.14 -15.09
N TYR A 73 15.40 -5.78 -14.10
CA TYR A 73 15.25 -5.29 -12.74
C TYR A 73 15.97 -6.20 -11.76
N SER A 74 16.86 -5.64 -10.94
CA SER A 74 17.53 -6.38 -9.87
C SER A 74 16.88 -6.07 -8.52
N PRO A 75 16.18 -7.04 -7.88
CA PRO A 75 15.64 -6.87 -6.53
C PRO A 75 16.70 -6.46 -5.50
N ALA A 76 17.95 -6.89 -5.70
CA ALA A 76 19.06 -6.56 -4.83
C ALA A 76 19.49 -5.09 -4.95
N ALA A 77 19.35 -4.48 -6.13
CA ALA A 77 19.64 -3.06 -6.34
C ALA A 77 18.58 -2.14 -5.67
N ALA A 78 17.39 -2.68 -5.41
CA ALA A 78 16.30 -1.98 -4.74
C ALA A 78 16.35 -2.11 -3.20
N ALA A 79 17.13 -3.06 -2.68
CA ALA A 79 17.28 -3.23 -1.23
C ALA A 79 18.06 -2.05 -0.64
N GLY A 80 17.59 -1.54 0.51
CA GLY A 80 18.17 -0.38 1.16
C GLY A 80 17.94 -0.41 2.67
N GLN A 81 18.21 0.70 3.35
CA GLN A 81 18.06 0.77 4.80
C GLN A 81 16.63 0.41 5.26
N TYR A 82 15.61 0.88 4.53
CA TYR A 82 14.20 0.67 4.88
C TYR A 82 13.43 -0.21 3.88
N VAL A 83 14.13 -0.74 2.87
CA VAL A 83 13.56 -1.62 1.84
C VAL A 83 14.19 -2.99 2.01
N ALA A 84 13.37 -3.99 2.31
CA ALA A 84 13.82 -5.37 2.39
C ALA A 84 14.05 -5.93 0.98
N HIS A 85 13.05 -5.80 0.11
CA HIS A 85 13.13 -6.16 -1.30
C HIS A 85 11.97 -5.54 -2.07
N VAL A 86 12.16 -5.41 -3.37
CA VAL A 86 11.11 -5.07 -4.33
C VAL A 86 11.11 -6.16 -5.39
N THR A 87 9.92 -6.64 -5.73
CA THR A 87 9.72 -7.65 -6.78
C THR A 87 8.71 -7.13 -7.78
N ILE A 88 8.91 -7.50 -9.04
CA ILE A 88 7.98 -7.23 -10.12
C ILE A 88 7.51 -8.59 -10.63
N ALA A 89 6.21 -8.84 -10.56
CA ALA A 89 5.59 -10.05 -11.08
C ALA A 89 5.15 -9.85 -12.54
N ASP A 90 4.58 -10.91 -13.10
CA ASP A 90 3.84 -10.83 -14.37
C ASP A 90 2.78 -9.70 -14.31
N ASP A 91 2.45 -9.15 -15.47
CA ASP A 91 1.55 -8.00 -15.63
C ASP A 91 2.08 -6.70 -14.98
N GLY A 92 3.34 -6.67 -14.55
CA GLY A 92 3.98 -5.48 -13.98
C GLY A 92 3.55 -5.16 -12.55
N ARG A 93 2.95 -6.09 -11.81
CA ARG A 93 2.60 -5.90 -10.40
C ARG A 93 3.85 -5.78 -9.55
N ILE A 94 4.01 -4.66 -8.83
CA ILE A 94 5.18 -4.39 -8.00
C ILE A 94 4.81 -4.66 -6.55
N THR A 95 5.58 -5.50 -5.86
CA THR A 95 5.46 -5.72 -4.40
C THR A 95 6.70 -5.19 -3.73
N MET A 96 6.54 -4.26 -2.79
CA MET A 96 7.61 -3.73 -1.96
C MET A 96 7.40 -4.15 -0.51
N SER A 97 8.41 -4.80 0.03
CA SER A 97 8.49 -5.15 1.45
C SER A 97 9.46 -4.20 2.14
N THR A 98 9.02 -3.56 3.22
CA THR A 98 9.88 -2.69 4.02
C THR A 98 10.58 -3.46 5.14
N ARG A 99 11.58 -2.84 5.76
CA ARG A 99 12.23 -3.31 6.99
C ARG A 99 12.63 -2.12 7.85
N ASP A 100 12.78 -2.32 9.15
CA ASP A 100 13.39 -1.36 10.06
C ASP A 100 12.74 0.04 10.03
N THR A 101 11.46 0.12 9.63
CA THR A 101 10.74 1.39 9.51
C THR A 101 10.39 1.95 10.88
N GLY A 102 10.32 1.09 11.90
CA GLY A 102 9.81 1.43 13.22
C GLY A 102 8.30 1.33 13.34
N ALA A 103 7.62 0.91 12.28
CA ALA A 103 6.26 0.38 12.35
C ALA A 103 6.28 -1.07 12.82
N THR A 104 5.15 -1.59 13.30
CA THR A 104 5.02 -2.98 13.73
C THR A 104 3.65 -3.51 13.31
N PRO A 105 3.57 -4.45 12.36
CA PRO A 105 4.66 -5.01 11.56
C PRO A 105 5.27 -3.98 10.58
N ASP A 106 6.45 -4.28 10.04
CA ASP A 106 7.00 -3.54 8.90
C ASP A 106 6.03 -3.67 7.70
N PRO A 107 5.62 -2.56 7.07
CA PRO A 107 4.63 -2.62 6.02
C PRO A 107 5.07 -3.31 4.73
N VAL A 108 4.09 -3.89 4.04
CA VAL A 108 4.23 -4.40 2.67
C VAL A 108 3.15 -3.76 1.82
N LEU A 109 3.54 -3.28 0.64
CA LEU A 109 2.61 -2.67 -0.32
C LEU A 109 2.70 -3.34 -1.68
N VAL A 110 1.60 -3.23 -2.41
CA VAL A 110 1.46 -3.69 -3.78
C VAL A 110 1.02 -2.52 -4.65
N LEU A 111 1.76 -2.26 -5.73
CA LEU A 111 1.38 -1.35 -6.80
C LEU A 111 0.88 -2.19 -7.98
N THR A 112 -0.35 -1.93 -8.40
CA THR A 112 -0.98 -2.60 -9.53
C THR A 112 -1.08 -1.60 -10.68
N PRO A 113 -0.40 -1.84 -11.81
CA PRO A 113 -0.59 -1.03 -13.00
C PRO A 113 -1.92 -1.37 -13.67
N SER A 114 -2.54 -0.40 -14.33
CA SER A 114 -3.72 -0.57 -15.17
C SER A 114 -3.59 0.29 -16.40
N GLU A 115 -3.78 -0.32 -17.57
CA GLU A 115 -3.84 0.34 -18.87
C GLU A 115 -5.29 0.45 -19.32
N ASP A 116 -5.70 1.63 -19.81
CA ASP A 116 -7.00 1.76 -20.46
C ASP A 116 -6.94 1.01 -21.80
N SER A 117 -7.67 -0.11 -21.88
CA SER A 117 -7.62 -1.07 -22.99
C SER A 117 -8.21 -0.55 -24.31
N ALA A 118 -8.24 0.76 -24.54
CA ALA A 118 -8.80 1.41 -25.72
C ALA A 118 -7.92 1.26 -26.99
N GLY A 119 -7.24 0.12 -27.16
CA GLY A 119 -6.55 -0.28 -28.40
C GLY A 119 -5.29 0.51 -28.76
N ASN A 120 -4.81 1.40 -27.87
CA ASN A 120 -3.62 2.19 -28.10
C ASN A 120 -2.55 1.78 -27.09
N ASN A 121 -1.46 1.16 -27.58
CA ASN A 121 -0.25 0.80 -26.81
C ASN A 121 0.52 2.02 -26.26
N ALA A 122 -0.12 3.20 -26.24
CA ALA A 122 0.36 4.49 -25.76
C ALA A 122 -0.58 5.11 -24.70
N ALA A 123 -1.60 4.38 -24.23
CA ALA A 123 -2.46 4.84 -23.15
C ALA A 123 -1.64 5.03 -21.85
N PRO A 124 -1.86 6.11 -21.08
CA PRO A 124 -1.18 6.30 -19.80
C PRO A 124 -1.50 5.14 -18.86
N ILE A 125 -0.46 4.50 -18.30
CA ILE A 125 -0.63 3.49 -17.26
C ILE A 125 -0.93 4.21 -15.94
N SER A 126 -2.06 3.85 -15.35
CA SER A 126 -2.46 4.27 -14.01
C SER A 126 -1.99 3.26 -12.97
N TRP A 127 -1.81 3.70 -11.72
CA TRP A 127 -1.29 2.87 -10.64
C TRP A 127 -2.21 2.89 -9.44
N ILE A 128 -2.64 1.72 -9.00
CA ILE A 128 -3.36 1.51 -7.75
C ILE A 128 -2.36 1.07 -6.70
N CYS A 129 -2.33 1.74 -5.55
CA CYS A 129 -1.45 1.40 -4.44
C CYS A 129 -2.26 0.84 -3.27
N ASN A 130 -1.94 -0.37 -2.85
CA ASN A 130 -2.58 -1.04 -1.74
C ASN A 130 -1.55 -1.45 -0.69
N VAL A 131 -1.84 -1.13 0.57
CA VAL A 131 -1.08 -1.66 1.71
C VAL A 131 -1.67 -3.02 2.07
N VAL A 132 -0.86 -4.08 1.96
CA VAL A 132 -1.29 -5.46 2.24
C VAL A 132 -0.91 -5.90 3.66
N VAL A 133 0.12 -5.28 4.25
CA VAL A 133 0.54 -5.48 5.63
C VAL A 133 0.91 -4.12 6.24
N GLY A 134 0.55 -3.90 7.50
CA GLY A 134 0.88 -2.68 8.25
C GLY A 134 -0.26 -1.66 8.28
N ASP A 135 0.04 -0.50 8.85
CA ASP A 135 -0.90 0.61 8.99
C ASP A 135 -0.92 1.50 7.73
N PRO A 136 -2.04 1.58 6.97
CA PRO A 136 -2.15 2.43 5.79
C PRO A 136 -1.97 3.93 6.10
N ASP A 137 -2.22 4.38 7.32
CA ASP A 137 -2.06 5.79 7.71
C ASP A 137 -0.59 6.24 7.75
N LEU A 138 0.36 5.29 7.65
CA LEU A 138 1.78 5.57 7.51
C LEU A 138 2.19 5.90 6.07
N PHE A 139 1.27 5.78 5.11
CA PHE A 139 1.52 6.04 3.69
C PHE A 139 0.84 7.34 3.20
N PRO A 140 1.25 7.86 2.03
CA PRO A 140 0.55 8.97 1.38
C PRO A 140 -0.85 8.56 0.95
N ALA A 141 -1.73 9.54 0.75
CA ALA A 141 -3.17 9.31 0.56
C ALA A 141 -3.51 8.34 -0.58
N ASN A 142 -2.71 8.31 -1.65
CA ASN A 142 -2.89 7.43 -2.80
C ASN A 142 -2.67 5.93 -2.49
N CYS A 143 -2.12 5.59 -1.33
CA CYS A 143 -1.88 4.23 -0.86
C CYS A 143 -2.75 3.83 0.34
N ARG A 144 -3.62 4.72 0.82
CA ARG A 144 -4.42 4.48 2.05
C ARG A 144 -5.63 3.58 1.84
N THR A 145 -5.94 3.25 0.60
CA THR A 145 -6.96 2.25 0.29
C THR A 145 -6.35 0.87 0.53
N ALA A 146 -6.81 0.18 1.57
CA ALA A 146 -6.59 -1.25 1.69
C ALA A 146 -7.26 -1.92 0.48
N GLU A 147 -6.59 -2.89 -0.14
CA GLU A 147 -7.22 -3.68 -1.21
C GLU A 147 -8.51 -4.30 -0.66
N PRO A 148 -9.69 -4.04 -1.25
CA PRO A 148 -10.85 -4.84 -0.91
C PRO A 148 -10.52 -6.27 -1.33
N ALA A 149 -10.43 -7.18 -0.36
CA ALA A 149 -10.29 -8.62 -0.61
C ALA A 149 -11.20 -9.00 -1.78
N LYS A 150 -10.57 -9.50 -2.85
CA LYS A 150 -11.19 -9.94 -4.11
C LYS A 150 -12.64 -10.39 -3.87
N LYS A 151 -13.61 -9.55 -4.24
CA LYS A 151 -14.98 -10.05 -4.40
C LYS A 151 -14.90 -11.04 -5.55
N THR A 152 -14.89 -12.34 -5.21
CA THR A 152 -15.36 -13.40 -6.10
C THR A 152 -16.61 -12.87 -6.79
N PRO A 153 -16.73 -12.97 -8.13
CA PRO A 153 -17.92 -12.49 -8.80
C PRO A 153 -19.12 -13.25 -8.22
N THR A 154 -19.89 -12.58 -7.37
CA THR A 154 -21.22 -13.02 -6.98
C THR A 154 -22.05 -12.91 -8.25
N SER A 155 -22.14 -14.02 -8.99
CA SER A 155 -23.26 -14.23 -9.90
C SER A 155 -24.53 -14.06 -9.07
N ALA A 156 -25.26 -12.98 -9.33
CA ALA A 156 -26.60 -12.81 -8.82
C ALA A 156 -27.48 -13.91 -9.46
N PRO A 157 -28.30 -14.63 -8.66
CA PRO A 157 -29.34 -15.48 -9.21
C PRO A 157 -30.50 -14.57 -9.65
N SER A 158 -30.82 -14.57 -10.95
CA SER A 158 -32.10 -14.07 -11.42
C SER A 158 -33.12 -15.21 -11.38
N ASP A 159 -33.62 -15.53 -10.19
CA ASP A 159 -34.86 -16.29 -10.05
C ASP A 159 -36.03 -15.32 -9.88
N ALA A 160 -36.98 -15.37 -10.83
CA ALA A 160 -38.38 -15.13 -10.54
C ALA A 160 -39.25 -15.89 -11.56
N ALA A 161 -39.82 -16.98 -11.06
CA ALA A 161 -40.91 -17.79 -11.60
C ALA A 161 -42.13 -16.92 -12.02
N THR A 162 -43.11 -17.37 -12.82
CA THR A 162 -44.06 -18.45 -12.47
C THR A 162 -44.98 -18.82 -13.64
N ALA A 163 -45.36 -20.11 -13.63
CA ALA A 163 -46.26 -20.94 -14.44
C ALA A 163 -47.57 -20.36 -15.03
N ALA A 164 -48.07 -20.99 -16.10
CA ALA A 164 -49.31 -21.81 -16.05
C ALA A 164 -49.65 -22.54 -17.38
N ALA A 165 -50.05 -23.81 -17.21
CA ALA A 165 -51.07 -24.59 -17.94
C ALA A 165 -50.79 -25.22 -19.33
N MET A 166 -50.71 -26.56 -19.31
CA MET A 166 -50.96 -27.54 -20.39
C MET A 166 -52.49 -27.66 -20.66
N PRO A 167 -52.97 -28.15 -21.84
CA PRO A 167 -53.12 -29.59 -22.06
C PRO A 167 -52.78 -30.07 -23.50
N PRO A 168 -52.79 -31.41 -23.76
CA PRO A 168 -52.27 -32.02 -24.98
C PRO A 168 -53.36 -32.49 -25.98
N ALA A 169 -52.96 -32.77 -27.23
CA ALA A 169 -53.26 -34.01 -27.99
C ALA A 169 -53.40 -33.82 -29.53
N HIS A 170 -52.55 -34.57 -30.26
CA HIS A 170 -52.81 -35.41 -31.45
C HIS A 170 -53.38 -34.88 -32.80
N THR A 171 -52.76 -35.45 -33.87
CA THR A 171 -53.17 -35.56 -35.30
C THR A 171 -53.11 -34.27 -36.12
N SER A 172 -52.57 -34.24 -37.34
CA SER A 172 -52.56 -35.23 -38.42
C SER A 172 -51.28 -35.22 -39.24
#